data_AF-A0A0A8L3Q9-F1
#
_entry.id   AF-A0A0A8L3Q9-F1
#
_cell.length_a   1.000
_cell.length_b   1.000
_cell.length_c   1.000
_cell.angle_alpha   90.00
_cell.angle_beta   90.00
_cell.angle_gamma   90.00
#
_symmetry.space_group_name_H-M   'P 1'
#
loop_
_entity.id
_entity.type
_entity.pdbx_description
1 polymer ?
#
loop_
_entity_poly.entity_id
_entity_poly.type
_entity_poly.pdbx_seq_one_letter_code
_entity_poly.pdbx_strand_id
1 'polypeptide(L)'
;MDALSKILGVSSADIQLQEDRFSDQNTNHDAYQEYVESTLKKDFRIHTGLLKELNELSQKDQSIRTSTETLIPRLKQYFSEFNDKLNDLTKDLDFVKDKSSEFSFLLKSNSSKLKDISPVVNDLIISPEVIDQVLKGKIDQKWVDCIDYLNDKQEIYSKYQEADGTEKPNDFGRLSEILQILKAVCAERAKKYIVIRIKRLRDGHPVPAQRIQEELLQVREIFQMIYDTKPEIAIGLREAYEHTMKWYYKTYFARYIRSLTILQYVQIDSQYALGQGLSNTSVSGSYTNYLYASGRTLFGAQTAPHHNVTDESINDYFQISKRLDLITQEDRTVMVSQIAENNPIANYLEIGFKNLNLALLDNCTAEFMFLNDFFRLPNDKGDVIRKLLLNIFEPTFDNAMEFTVQLIGTTFDIFGVLISIRVAHRLQFEAQHRQIPCIDDYLDGQLILLWPKFQKLVDFQCEQLRSVSITTNVALVRGAGNTSDPLVTPHELTVQFSKFLLSLLKLSLTHKELLDERAEPLFHSINRIRDDFETIMTKCSKKTKNADMFLTTNYMYIYNALQQSFLRADSEKEPLILSEIKTHLSRLLEAYSR
;
A
#
# COMPACT_ATOMS: atom_id res chain seq x y z
N MET A 1 -2.23 91.85 94.24
CA MET A 1 -3.45 91.46 94.98
C MET A 1 -4.58 91.00 94.05
N ASP A 2 -4.81 91.64 92.90
CA ASP A 2 -5.85 91.21 91.93
C ASP A 2 -5.53 89.93 91.12
N ALA A 3 -4.26 89.57 90.93
CA ALA A 3 -3.90 88.31 90.28
C ALA A 3 -4.10 87.09 91.21
N LEU A 4 -4.14 87.31 92.53
CA LEU A 4 -4.21 86.26 93.56
C LEU A 4 -5.66 86.00 94.03
N SER A 5 -6.54 87.02 93.98
CA SER A 5 -7.98 86.89 94.23
C SER A 5 -8.74 86.12 93.13
N LYS A 6 -8.18 86.09 91.91
CA LYS A 6 -8.80 85.43 90.75
C LYS A 6 -8.54 83.93 90.66
N ILE A 7 -7.40 83.46 91.16
CA ILE A 7 -7.14 82.01 91.29
C ILE A 7 -8.02 81.39 92.38
N LEU A 8 -8.34 82.15 93.43
CA LEU A 8 -9.18 81.73 94.55
C LEU A 8 -10.68 82.00 94.36
N GLY A 9 -11.08 82.61 93.24
CA GLY A 9 -12.48 82.79 92.88
C GLY A 9 -13.28 83.65 93.85
N VAL A 10 -12.96 84.95 93.91
CA VAL A 10 -13.83 86.01 94.48
C VAL A 10 -13.98 85.98 96.01
N SER A 11 -14.10 87.13 96.68
CA SER A 11 -13.53 88.45 96.35
C SER A 11 -13.55 89.32 97.62
N SER A 12 -12.41 89.97 97.89
CA SER A 12 -12.21 91.39 98.23
C SER A 12 -13.27 92.20 99.00
N ALA A 13 -14.19 91.57 99.72
CA ALA A 13 -15.18 92.20 100.60
C ALA A 13 -14.94 91.89 102.09
N ASP A 14 -14.24 90.81 102.43
CA ASP A 14 -13.91 90.49 103.83
C ASP A 14 -12.46 90.79 104.22
N ILE A 15 -11.65 91.30 103.27
CA ILE A 15 -10.36 91.92 103.59
C ILE A 15 -10.63 93.41 103.81
N GLN A 16 -11.43 93.71 104.83
CA GLN A 16 -11.55 95.05 105.36
C GLN A 16 -11.63 94.99 106.88
N LEU A 17 -10.51 95.41 107.46
CA LEU A 17 -10.31 95.83 108.83
C LEU A 17 -11.43 96.79 109.25
N GLN A 18 -12.13 96.47 110.34
CA GLN A 18 -12.72 97.48 111.19
C GLN A 18 -11.62 98.03 112.11
N GLU A 19 -11.06 99.17 111.71
CA GLU A 19 -10.71 100.18 112.69
C GLU A 19 -12.00 100.65 113.36
N ASP A 20 -12.06 100.57 114.69
CA ASP A 20 -12.41 101.77 115.47
C ASP A 20 -12.08 101.59 116.95
N ARG A 21 -10.97 102.17 117.38
CA ARG A 21 -10.92 103.35 118.27
C ARG A 21 -9.63 103.38 119.09
N PHE A 22 -8.77 104.30 118.67
CA PHE A 22 -8.10 105.29 119.49
C PHE A 22 -7.94 104.99 121.00
N SER A 23 -6.70 104.81 121.41
CA SER A 23 -6.07 105.83 122.27
C SER A 23 -4.55 105.74 122.17
N ASP A 24 -4.00 106.87 121.74
CA ASP A 24 -2.66 107.42 121.98
C ASP A 24 -1.69 106.58 122.84
N GLN A 25 -0.52 106.27 122.27
CA GLN A 25 0.74 106.96 122.61
C GLN A 25 1.94 106.36 121.85
N ASN A 26 2.44 107.15 120.91
CA ASN A 26 3.86 107.41 120.64
C ASN A 26 4.92 106.51 121.31
N THR A 27 5.63 105.72 120.50
CA THR A 27 7.08 105.78 120.20
C THR A 27 7.72 104.40 120.02
N ASN A 28 8.10 104.10 118.77
CA ASN A 28 9.38 103.50 118.36
C ASN A 28 9.81 102.19 119.06
N HIS A 29 9.76 101.01 118.40
CA HIS A 29 10.90 100.07 118.26
C HIS A 29 10.57 98.67 117.66
N ASP A 30 11.36 98.37 116.62
CA ASP A 30 12.08 97.14 116.22
C ASP A 30 11.42 95.74 116.07
N ALA A 31 11.54 95.18 114.86
CA ALA A 31 10.77 94.06 114.30
C ALA A 31 11.33 92.64 114.59
N TYR A 32 12.29 92.47 115.51
CA TYR A 32 12.96 91.17 115.72
C TYR A 32 12.21 90.21 116.67
N GLN A 33 11.22 90.68 117.42
CA GLN A 33 10.42 89.84 118.34
C GLN A 33 9.31 89.03 117.65
N GLU A 34 8.86 89.45 116.47
CA GLU A 34 7.76 88.82 115.70
C GLU A 34 8.12 87.43 115.12
N TYR A 35 9.40 87.04 115.15
CA TYR A 35 9.84 85.76 114.57
C TYR A 35 9.80 84.58 115.56
N VAL A 36 9.93 84.81 116.87
CA VAL A 36 10.20 83.73 117.84
C VAL A 36 8.93 83.05 118.36
N GLU A 37 7.79 83.74 118.46
CA GLU A 37 6.57 83.18 119.08
C GLU A 37 5.72 82.28 118.16
N SER A 38 5.91 82.32 116.84
CA SER A 38 5.04 81.59 115.88
C SER A 38 5.35 80.10 115.71
N THR A 39 6.38 79.56 116.38
CA THR A 39 6.86 78.18 116.20
C THR A 39 6.20 77.12 117.10
N LEU A 40 5.24 77.47 117.97
CA LEU A 40 4.71 76.57 119.01
C LEU A 40 3.20 76.25 118.91
N LYS A 41 2.76 75.74 117.75
CA LYS A 41 1.47 75.01 117.62
C LYS A 41 1.45 73.68 118.39
N LYS A 42 0.26 73.21 118.82
CA LYS A 42 -0.14 71.77 118.82
C LYS A 42 -1.62 71.49 119.16
N ASP A 43 -2.39 71.21 118.11
CA ASP A 43 -3.60 70.37 118.09
C ASP A 43 -3.23 68.87 118.02
N PHE A 44 -4.19 67.96 118.31
CA PHE A 44 -4.53 66.69 117.59
C PHE A 44 -4.79 65.43 118.45
N ARG A 45 -5.98 64.80 118.25
CA ARG A 45 -6.20 63.34 118.02
C ARG A 45 -7.51 63.05 117.22
N ILE A 46 -7.56 61.90 116.52
CA ILE A 46 -8.41 61.51 115.35
C ILE A 46 -9.36 60.32 115.65
N HIS A 47 -10.60 60.29 115.12
CA HIS A 47 -11.59 59.18 115.23
C HIS A 47 -11.65 58.26 113.98
N THR A 48 -11.77 56.95 114.20
CA THR A 48 -11.59 55.83 113.25
C THR A 48 -12.78 55.48 112.34
N GLY A 49 -13.95 56.10 112.49
CA GLY A 49 -15.15 55.81 111.67
C GLY A 49 -15.13 56.42 110.27
N LEU A 50 -14.64 57.66 110.14
CA LEU A 50 -14.53 58.40 108.87
C LEU A 50 -13.63 57.71 107.83
N LEU A 51 -12.67 56.90 108.29
CA LEU A 51 -11.74 56.18 107.42
C LEU A 51 -12.40 55.04 106.62
N LYS A 52 -13.52 54.48 107.10
CA LYS A 52 -14.20 53.36 106.44
C LYS A 52 -15.14 53.85 105.32
N GLU A 53 -15.94 54.88 105.58
CA GLU A 53 -16.78 55.53 104.57
C GLU A 53 -15.94 56.19 103.46
N LEU A 54 -14.79 56.78 103.81
CA LEU A 54 -13.88 57.36 102.82
C LEU A 54 -13.28 56.30 101.89
N ASN A 55 -13.04 55.07 102.40
CA ASN A 55 -12.54 53.96 101.58
C ASN A 55 -13.60 53.42 100.60
N GLU A 56 -14.86 53.30 101.02
CA GLU A 56 -15.95 52.85 100.13
C GLU A 56 -16.28 53.90 99.05
N LEU A 57 -16.27 55.20 99.41
CA LEU A 57 -16.41 56.29 98.45
C LEU A 57 -15.24 56.36 97.47
N SER A 58 -14.02 56.14 97.95
CA SER A 58 -12.82 56.08 97.10
C SER A 58 -12.89 54.93 96.10
N GLN A 59 -13.36 53.74 96.49
CA GLN A 59 -13.52 52.62 95.55
C GLN A 59 -14.58 52.89 94.48
N LYS A 60 -15.71 53.50 94.83
CA LYS A 60 -16.74 53.86 93.84
C LYS A 60 -16.27 54.95 92.89
N ASP A 61 -15.58 55.98 93.38
CA ASP A 61 -14.99 57.03 92.53
C ASP A 61 -13.94 56.43 91.59
N GLN A 62 -13.11 55.50 92.08
CA GLN A 62 -12.12 54.82 91.27
C GLN A 62 -12.77 53.94 90.19
N SER A 63 -13.87 53.25 90.47
CA SER A 63 -14.59 52.45 89.47
C SER A 63 -15.32 53.30 88.42
N ILE A 64 -15.87 54.46 88.81
CA ILE A 64 -16.53 55.39 87.89
C ILE A 64 -15.50 56.10 87.01
N ARG A 65 -14.40 56.57 87.59
CA ARG A 65 -13.27 57.12 86.82
C ARG A 65 -12.72 56.10 85.83
N THR A 66 -12.50 54.85 86.26
CA THR A 66 -11.99 53.81 85.35
C THR A 66 -12.96 53.60 84.18
N SER A 67 -14.27 53.44 84.42
CA SER A 67 -15.24 53.25 83.33
C SER A 67 -15.34 54.46 82.38
N THR A 68 -15.30 55.68 82.92
CA THR A 68 -15.49 56.91 82.14
C THR A 68 -14.23 57.34 81.40
N GLU A 69 -13.05 57.21 82.02
CA GLU A 69 -11.77 57.62 81.45
C GLU A 69 -11.15 56.54 80.56
N THR A 70 -11.41 55.25 80.77
CA THR A 70 -10.78 54.17 79.98
C THR A 70 -11.68 53.45 79.00
N LEU A 71 -12.93 53.12 79.35
CA LEU A 71 -13.77 52.30 78.47
C LEU A 71 -14.48 53.11 77.40
N ILE A 72 -15.06 54.26 77.75
CA ILE A 72 -15.82 55.09 76.81
C ILE A 72 -14.93 55.68 75.70
N PRO A 73 -13.72 56.22 75.98
CA PRO A 73 -12.85 56.73 74.93
C PRO A 73 -12.33 55.62 74.03
N ARG A 74 -12.03 54.43 74.59
CA ARG A 74 -11.61 53.26 73.81
C ARG A 74 -12.71 52.73 72.90
N LEU A 75 -13.96 52.67 73.38
CA LEU A 75 -15.09 52.29 72.54
C LEU A 75 -15.35 53.32 71.44
N LYS A 76 -15.28 54.61 71.76
CA LYS A 76 -15.42 55.67 70.76
C LYS A 76 -14.31 55.61 69.70
N GLN A 77 -13.07 55.37 70.12
CA GLN A 77 -11.95 55.18 69.21
C GLN A 77 -12.14 53.93 68.34
N TYR A 78 -12.58 52.81 68.91
CA TYR A 78 -12.87 51.58 68.16
C TYR A 78 -13.98 51.77 67.13
N PHE A 79 -15.08 52.45 67.47
CA PHE A 79 -16.14 52.74 66.51
C PHE A 79 -15.73 53.74 65.43
N SER A 80 -14.89 54.72 65.76
CA SER A 80 -14.30 55.62 64.75
C SER A 80 -13.38 54.84 63.82
N GLU A 81 -12.45 54.05 64.35
CA GLU A 81 -11.55 53.21 63.55
C GLU A 81 -12.32 52.17 62.71
N PHE A 82 -13.41 51.62 63.23
CA PHE A 82 -14.25 50.70 62.48
C PHE A 82 -14.99 51.41 61.35
N ASN A 83 -15.55 52.60 61.61
CA ASN A 83 -16.22 53.39 60.59
C ASN A 83 -15.24 53.90 59.52
N ASP A 84 -14.03 54.29 59.91
CA ASP A 84 -12.97 54.68 58.99
C ASP A 84 -12.54 53.49 58.13
N LYS A 85 -12.35 52.30 58.73
CA LYS A 85 -12.11 51.06 57.98
C LYS A 85 -13.25 50.69 57.03
N LEU A 86 -14.50 50.92 57.42
CA LEU A 86 -15.67 50.61 56.58
C LEU A 86 -15.78 51.61 55.42
N ASN A 87 -15.48 52.89 55.66
CA ASN A 87 -15.39 53.90 54.61
C ASN A 87 -14.24 53.61 53.64
N ASP A 88 -13.08 53.19 54.15
CA ASP A 88 -11.95 52.80 53.30
C ASP A 88 -12.28 51.54 52.49
N LEU A 89 -12.89 50.53 53.11
CA LEU A 89 -13.36 49.34 52.39
C LEU A 89 -14.45 49.67 51.35
N THR A 90 -15.31 50.64 51.62
CA THR A 90 -16.36 51.07 50.69
C THR A 90 -15.75 51.84 49.51
N LYS A 91 -14.77 52.70 49.76
CA LYS A 91 -13.98 53.37 48.70
C LYS A 91 -13.22 52.35 47.86
N ASP A 92 -12.63 51.34 48.49
CA ASP A 92 -11.95 50.26 47.79
C ASP A 92 -12.94 49.43 46.96
N LEU A 93 -14.15 49.17 47.46
CA LEU A 93 -15.21 48.48 46.73
C LEU A 93 -15.68 49.31 45.52
N ASP A 94 -15.91 50.61 45.70
CA ASP A 94 -16.29 51.50 44.62
C ASP A 94 -15.17 51.63 43.58
N PHE A 95 -13.91 51.72 44.02
CA PHE A 95 -12.74 51.70 43.13
C PHE A 95 -12.64 50.38 42.36
N VAL A 96 -12.86 49.24 43.01
CA VAL A 96 -12.85 47.92 42.35
C VAL A 96 -14.02 47.80 41.37
N LYS A 97 -15.19 48.32 41.71
CA LYS A 97 -16.37 48.32 40.85
C LYS A 97 -16.14 49.20 39.62
N ASP A 98 -15.60 50.39 39.80
CA ASP A 98 -15.26 51.30 38.72
C ASP A 98 -14.20 50.68 37.81
N LYS A 99 -13.12 50.10 38.37
CA LYS A 99 -12.10 49.38 37.61
C LYS A 99 -12.65 48.16 36.89
N SER A 100 -13.56 47.39 37.50
CA SER A 100 -14.21 46.24 36.87
C SER A 100 -15.10 46.67 35.70
N SER A 101 -15.80 47.81 35.82
CA SER A 101 -16.61 48.38 34.74
C SER A 101 -15.74 48.91 33.60
N GLU A 102 -14.61 49.56 33.92
CA GLU A 102 -13.61 50.02 32.96
C GLU A 102 -12.99 48.83 32.22
N PHE A 103 -12.57 47.78 32.93
CA PHE A 103 -12.06 46.56 32.31
C PHE A 103 -13.11 45.86 31.46
N SER A 104 -14.38 45.82 31.88
CA SER A 104 -15.46 45.23 31.10
C SER A 104 -15.71 46.03 29.81
N PHE A 105 -15.64 47.35 29.88
CA PHE A 105 -15.74 48.22 28.71
C PHE A 105 -14.55 48.03 27.77
N LEU A 106 -13.33 48.03 28.30
CA LEU A 106 -12.11 47.80 27.54
C LEU A 106 -12.11 46.41 26.90
N LEU A 107 -12.53 45.37 27.61
CA LEU A 107 -12.62 44.00 27.09
C LEU A 107 -13.65 43.91 25.97
N LYS A 108 -14.80 44.59 26.10
CA LYS A 108 -15.82 44.66 25.05
C LYS A 108 -15.33 45.43 23.82
N SER A 109 -14.64 46.55 24.03
CA SER A 109 -14.04 47.35 22.94
C SER A 109 -12.94 46.58 22.23
N ASN A 110 -12.05 45.93 22.99
CA ASN A 110 -10.93 45.16 22.45
C ASN A 110 -11.44 43.89 21.76
N SER A 111 -12.44 43.20 22.32
CA SER A 111 -13.11 42.08 21.67
C SER A 111 -13.76 42.48 20.34
N SER A 112 -14.42 43.65 20.28
CA SER A 112 -14.98 44.16 19.01
C SER A 112 -13.90 44.45 17.97
N LYS A 113 -12.78 45.06 18.35
CA LYS A 113 -11.66 45.33 17.44
C LYS A 113 -10.94 44.05 17.01
N LEU A 114 -10.77 43.10 17.94
CA LEU A 114 -10.18 41.79 17.67
C LEU A 114 -11.08 40.94 16.77
N LYS A 115 -12.40 41.12 16.82
CA LYS A 115 -13.33 40.39 15.95
C LYS A 115 -13.06 40.63 14.47
N ASP A 116 -12.65 41.84 14.12
CA ASP A 116 -12.38 42.23 12.73
C ASP A 116 -10.94 41.86 12.31
N ILE A 117 -9.98 41.94 13.23
CA ILE A 117 -8.55 41.68 12.97
C ILE A 117 -8.21 40.17 13.04
N SER A 118 -8.81 39.43 13.97
CA SER A 118 -8.54 38.01 14.18
C SER A 118 -8.73 37.13 12.93
N PRO A 119 -9.78 37.28 12.10
CA PRO A 119 -9.89 36.48 10.87
C PRO A 119 -8.77 36.80 9.89
N VAL A 120 -8.47 38.08 9.65
CA VAL A 120 -7.39 38.51 8.74
C VAL A 120 -6.03 37.98 9.20
N VAL A 121 -5.75 38.01 10.50
CA VAL A 121 -4.50 37.51 11.08
C VAL A 121 -4.43 35.98 10.98
N ASN A 122 -5.50 35.25 11.28
CA ASN A 122 -5.53 33.80 11.15
C ASN A 122 -5.40 33.35 9.69
N ASP A 123 -5.96 34.12 8.76
CA ASP A 123 -5.91 33.85 7.33
C ASP A 123 -4.51 34.09 6.75
N LEU A 124 -3.79 35.12 7.23
CA LEU A 124 -2.45 35.49 6.75
C LEU A 124 -1.28 34.85 7.50
N ILE A 125 -1.47 34.34 8.73
CA ILE A 125 -0.39 33.68 9.47
C ILE A 125 -0.20 32.25 8.96
N ILE A 126 1.06 31.94 8.66
CA ILE A 126 1.55 30.57 8.48
C ILE A 126 2.21 30.17 9.80
N SER A 127 1.75 29.07 10.40
CA SER A 127 2.32 28.59 11.67
C SER A 127 3.83 28.28 11.51
N PRO A 128 4.72 28.78 12.39
CA PRO A 128 6.15 28.51 12.32
C PRO A 128 6.49 27.02 12.48
N GLU A 129 5.61 26.24 13.12
CA GLU A 129 5.75 24.78 13.21
C GLU A 129 5.62 24.12 11.84
N VAL A 130 4.71 24.60 10.99
CA VAL A 130 4.56 24.13 9.61
C VAL A 130 5.82 24.46 8.80
N ILE A 131 6.41 25.64 9.03
CA ILE A 131 7.67 26.04 8.38
C ILE A 131 8.83 25.12 8.80
N ASP A 132 8.98 24.82 10.09
CA ASP A 132 10.04 23.92 10.56
C ASP A 132 9.82 22.48 10.09
N GLN A 133 8.56 22.02 10.03
CA GLN A 133 8.22 20.71 9.49
C GLN A 133 8.50 20.62 7.99
N VAL A 134 8.22 21.68 7.22
CA VAL A 134 8.55 21.77 5.80
C VAL A 134 10.06 21.75 5.57
N LEU A 135 10.84 22.43 6.42
CA LEU A 135 12.29 22.55 6.29
C LEU A 135 13.07 21.33 6.82
N LYS A 136 12.63 20.73 7.93
CA LYS A 136 13.37 19.67 8.66
C LYS A 136 12.61 18.37 8.85
N GLY A 137 11.28 18.38 8.78
CA GLY A 137 10.42 17.21 9.02
C GLY A 137 10.64 16.07 8.02
N LYS A 138 10.35 14.83 8.40
CA LYS A 138 10.38 13.69 7.47
C LYS A 138 9.23 13.81 6.46
N ILE A 139 9.45 13.29 5.26
CA ILE A 139 8.45 13.29 4.18
C ILE A 139 7.51 12.11 4.43
N ASP A 140 6.51 12.36 5.25
CA ASP A 140 5.43 11.44 5.63
C ASP A 140 4.07 12.06 5.22
N GLN A 141 2.95 11.38 5.48
CA GLN A 141 1.59 11.92 5.26
C GLN A 141 1.40 13.30 5.89
N LYS A 142 1.95 13.53 7.09
CA LYS A 142 1.90 14.83 7.78
C LYS A 142 2.58 15.96 7.00
N TRP A 143 3.56 15.63 6.15
CA TRP A 143 4.24 16.60 5.30
C TRP A 143 3.38 16.96 4.08
N VAL A 144 2.58 16.01 3.59
CA VAL A 144 1.58 16.25 2.55
C VAL A 144 0.46 17.15 3.08
N ASP A 145 -0.04 16.89 4.28
CA ASP A 145 -1.04 17.76 4.93
C ASP A 145 -0.52 19.21 5.09
N CYS A 146 0.80 19.35 5.35
CA CYS A 146 1.44 20.68 5.39
C CYS A 146 1.47 21.35 4.01
N ILE A 147 1.60 20.59 2.92
CA ILE A 147 1.55 21.11 1.55
C ILE A 147 0.13 21.54 1.19
N ASP A 148 -0.88 20.75 1.52
CA ASP A 148 -2.28 21.11 1.28
C ASP A 148 -2.64 22.40 2.02
N TYR A 149 -2.23 22.50 3.28
CA TYR A 149 -2.36 23.74 4.03
C TYR A 149 -1.71 24.94 3.32
N LEU A 150 -0.55 24.77 2.69
CA LEU A 150 0.12 25.83 1.93
C LEU A 150 -0.54 26.13 0.58
N ASN A 151 -1.24 25.16 -0.01
CA ASN A 151 -2.07 25.37 -1.21
C ASN A 151 -3.34 26.13 -0.87
N ASP A 152 -4.04 25.75 0.20
CA ASP A 152 -5.19 26.47 0.73
C ASP A 152 -4.83 27.93 1.08
N LYS A 153 -3.69 28.11 1.76
CA LYS A 153 -3.17 29.45 2.05
C LYS A 153 -2.92 30.24 0.77
N GLN A 154 -2.35 29.63 -0.28
CA GLN A 154 -2.15 30.32 -1.56
C GLN A 154 -3.47 30.79 -2.17
N GLU A 155 -4.51 29.96 -2.19
CA GLU A 155 -5.82 30.38 -2.68
C GLU A 155 -6.38 31.56 -1.87
N ILE A 156 -6.17 31.52 -0.55
CA ILE A 156 -6.56 32.62 0.35
C ILE A 156 -5.80 33.90 -0.03
N TYR A 157 -4.47 33.86 -0.19
CA TYR A 157 -3.68 35.01 -0.63
C TYR A 157 -4.13 35.52 -2.02
N SER A 158 -4.48 34.66 -2.95
CA SER A 158 -5.02 35.05 -4.27
C SER A 158 -6.37 35.77 -4.15
N LYS A 159 -7.28 35.29 -3.29
CA LYS A 159 -8.56 35.97 -3.01
C LYS A 159 -8.37 37.37 -2.41
N TYR A 160 -7.37 37.54 -1.54
CA TYR A 160 -7.00 38.87 -1.00
C TYR A 160 -6.29 39.78 -2.02
N GLN A 161 -5.67 39.22 -3.07
CA GLN A 161 -5.11 40.01 -4.17
C GLN A 161 -6.19 40.57 -5.10
N GLU A 162 -7.23 39.79 -5.39
CA GLU A 162 -8.34 40.16 -6.29
C GLU A 162 -9.41 41.03 -5.61
N ALA A 163 -9.58 40.93 -4.30
CA ALA A 163 -10.51 41.76 -3.54
C ALA A 163 -9.98 43.19 -3.38
N ASP A 164 -10.25 44.03 -4.38
CA ASP A 164 -9.84 45.44 -4.51
C ASP A 164 -10.38 46.41 -3.43
N GLY A 165 -10.96 45.89 -2.33
CA GLY A 165 -11.63 46.66 -1.27
C GLY A 165 -11.18 46.36 0.17
N THR A 166 -10.22 45.45 0.39
CA THR A 166 -9.70 45.13 1.73
C THR A 166 -8.32 45.75 1.90
N GLU A 167 -8.13 46.57 2.94
CA GLU A 167 -6.85 47.22 3.24
C GLU A 167 -5.72 46.18 3.25
N LYS A 168 -4.83 46.25 2.25
CA LYS A 168 -3.68 45.36 2.14
C LYS A 168 -2.74 45.67 3.30
N PRO A 169 -2.47 44.71 4.21
CA PRO A 169 -1.44 44.91 5.22
C PRO A 169 -0.09 45.14 4.52
N ASN A 170 0.73 46.07 5.01
CA ASN A 170 2.06 46.35 4.41
C ASN A 170 2.95 45.10 4.30
N ASP A 171 2.74 44.12 5.19
CA ASP A 171 3.49 42.86 5.23
C ASP A 171 2.99 41.80 4.24
N PHE A 172 1.87 42.03 3.56
CA PHE A 172 1.28 41.09 2.59
C PHE A 172 2.24 40.73 1.46
N GLY A 173 3.02 41.71 0.97
CA GLY A 173 4.03 41.46 -0.07
C GLY A 173 5.13 40.51 0.40
N ARG A 174 5.61 40.68 1.63
CA ARG A 174 6.64 39.82 2.23
C ARG A 174 6.11 38.41 2.53
N LEU A 175 4.86 38.30 3.00
CA LEU A 175 4.23 37.01 3.27
C LEU A 175 3.98 36.22 1.97
N SER A 176 3.59 36.90 0.90
CA SER A 176 3.48 36.29 -0.44
C SER A 176 4.83 35.80 -0.96
N GLU A 177 5.90 36.59 -0.79
CA GLU A 177 7.26 36.18 -1.14
C GLU A 177 7.74 34.98 -0.31
N ILE A 178 7.49 34.98 1.01
CA ILE A 178 7.81 33.84 1.89
C ILE A 178 7.05 32.59 1.44
N LEU A 179 5.77 32.70 1.08
CA LEU A 179 4.99 31.58 0.59
C LEU A 179 5.58 31.02 -0.72
N GLN A 180 5.96 31.89 -1.66
CA GLN A 180 6.59 31.46 -2.91
C GLN A 180 7.93 30.75 -2.67
N ILE A 181 8.78 31.30 -1.79
CA ILE A 181 10.06 30.68 -1.42
C ILE A 181 9.80 29.32 -0.77
N LEU A 182 8.83 29.24 0.14
CA LEU A 182 8.54 28.01 0.86
C LEU A 182 8.00 26.92 -0.07
N LYS A 183 7.14 27.25 -1.04
CA LYS A 183 6.72 26.33 -2.10
C LYS A 183 7.88 25.89 -2.99
N ALA A 184 8.78 26.80 -3.35
CA ALA A 184 9.98 26.45 -4.12
C ALA A 184 10.91 25.49 -3.35
N VAL A 185 11.07 25.69 -2.04
CA VAL A 185 11.83 24.79 -1.16
C VAL A 185 11.13 23.43 -1.03
N CYS A 186 9.80 23.41 -0.87
CA CYS A 186 9.02 22.16 -0.90
C CYS A 186 9.26 21.39 -2.19
N ALA A 187 9.19 22.05 -3.34
CA ALA A 187 9.37 21.42 -4.65
C ALA A 187 10.78 20.83 -4.83
N GLU A 188 11.85 21.55 -4.44
CA GLU A 188 13.21 21.00 -4.52
C GLU A 188 13.42 19.83 -3.54
N ARG A 189 12.81 19.89 -2.36
CA ARG A 189 12.89 18.81 -1.38
C ARG A 189 12.15 17.55 -1.85
N ALA A 190 10.94 17.73 -2.37
CA ALA A 190 10.12 16.70 -2.99
C ALA A 190 10.85 16.01 -4.16
N LYS A 191 11.41 16.81 -5.08
CA LYS A 191 12.27 16.33 -6.16
C LYS A 191 13.44 15.51 -5.63
N LYS A 192 14.16 16.00 -4.62
CA LYS A 192 15.29 15.27 -4.02
C LYS A 192 14.86 13.93 -3.43
N TYR A 193 13.67 13.86 -2.81
CA TYR A 193 13.10 12.62 -2.30
C TYR A 193 12.82 11.62 -3.41
N ILE A 194 12.10 12.02 -4.46
CA ILE A 194 11.81 11.16 -5.62
C ILE A 194 13.11 10.66 -6.26
N VAL A 195 14.09 11.54 -6.48
CA VAL A 195 15.39 11.16 -7.06
C VAL A 195 16.13 10.14 -6.19
N ILE A 196 16.11 10.27 -4.86
CA ILE A 196 16.73 9.28 -3.97
C ILE A 196 16.03 7.92 -4.10
N ARG A 197 14.70 7.90 -4.18
CA ARG A 197 13.93 6.66 -4.37
C ARG A 197 14.18 6.02 -5.73
N ILE A 198 14.24 6.81 -6.81
CA ILE A 198 14.58 6.33 -8.15
C ILE A 198 16.00 5.75 -8.16
N LYS A 199 16.97 6.43 -7.53
CA LYS A 199 18.34 5.91 -7.43
C LYS A 199 18.41 4.59 -6.67
N ARG A 200 17.59 4.42 -5.62
CA ARG A 200 17.50 3.19 -4.83
C ARG A 200 17.07 1.97 -5.67
N LEU A 201 16.29 2.17 -6.74
CA LEU A 201 15.92 1.10 -7.69
C LEU A 201 17.14 0.53 -8.44
N ARG A 202 18.23 1.29 -8.51
CA ARG A 202 19.48 0.92 -9.19
C ARG A 202 20.59 0.48 -8.22
N ASP A 203 20.34 0.49 -6.91
CA ASP A 203 21.34 0.08 -5.93
C ASP A 203 21.68 -1.42 -6.05
N GLY A 204 22.90 -1.78 -5.66
CA GLY A 204 23.43 -3.15 -5.76
C GLY A 204 22.74 -4.19 -4.87
N HIS A 205 21.93 -3.75 -3.90
CA HIS A 205 21.08 -4.61 -3.09
C HIS A 205 19.66 -4.60 -3.66
N PRO A 206 19.21 -5.69 -4.31
CA PRO A 206 17.91 -5.74 -4.96
C PRO A 206 16.80 -5.63 -3.91
N VAL A 207 16.12 -4.49 -3.89
CA VAL A 207 14.85 -4.31 -3.19
C VAL A 207 13.73 -4.45 -4.21
N PRO A 208 12.64 -5.18 -3.93
CA PRO A 208 11.49 -5.26 -4.82
C PRO A 208 10.99 -3.85 -5.18
N ALA A 209 10.87 -3.57 -6.48
CA ALA A 209 10.35 -2.30 -6.99
C ALA A 209 9.03 -1.90 -6.34
N GLN A 210 8.15 -2.88 -6.09
CA GLN A 210 6.83 -2.68 -5.47
C GLN A 210 6.92 -1.99 -4.12
N ARG A 211 7.93 -2.32 -3.30
CA ARG A 211 8.11 -1.68 -1.98
C ARG A 211 8.46 -0.20 -2.11
N ILE A 212 9.27 0.16 -3.10
CA ILE A 212 9.65 1.55 -3.34
C ILE A 212 8.47 2.32 -3.95
N GLN A 213 7.69 1.66 -4.81
CA GLN A 213 6.45 2.20 -5.36
C GLN A 213 5.41 2.47 -4.26
N GLU A 214 5.22 1.56 -3.30
CA GLU A 214 4.37 1.77 -2.12
C GLU A 214 4.82 2.99 -1.30
N GLU A 215 6.14 3.13 -1.04
CA GLU A 215 6.71 4.29 -0.35
C GLU A 215 6.47 5.62 -1.12
N LEU A 216 6.34 5.57 -2.45
CA LEU A 216 6.02 6.74 -3.29
C LEU A 216 4.52 7.01 -3.35
N LEU A 217 3.68 5.97 -3.39
CA LEU A 217 2.22 6.10 -3.38
C LEU A 217 1.68 6.72 -2.10
N GLN A 218 2.34 6.48 -0.96
CA GLN A 218 2.03 7.18 0.29
C GLN A 218 2.15 8.70 0.17
N VAL A 219 2.91 9.19 -0.81
CA VAL A 219 3.21 10.61 -1.00
C VAL A 219 2.85 11.07 -2.41
N ARG A 220 1.75 10.53 -2.95
CA ARG A 220 1.24 10.75 -4.30
C ARG A 220 1.07 12.23 -4.68
N GLU A 221 0.57 13.04 -3.77
CA GLU A 221 0.22 14.45 -4.02
C GLU A 221 1.45 15.34 -4.26
N ILE A 222 2.64 14.86 -3.90
CA ILE A 222 3.91 15.54 -4.20
C ILE A 222 4.09 15.76 -5.69
N PHE A 223 3.74 14.77 -6.52
CA PHE A 223 4.01 14.87 -7.96
C PHE A 223 3.15 15.96 -8.61
N GLN A 224 1.87 16.05 -8.22
CA GLN A 224 0.96 17.10 -8.68
C GLN A 224 1.46 18.49 -8.28
N MET A 225 1.91 18.66 -7.04
CA MET A 225 2.47 19.93 -6.57
C MET A 225 3.74 20.35 -7.33
N ILE A 226 4.63 19.41 -7.67
CA ILE A 226 5.79 19.71 -8.51
C ILE A 226 5.33 20.20 -9.87
N TYR A 227 4.33 19.55 -10.47
CA TYR A 227 3.79 19.94 -11.77
C TYR A 227 3.19 21.36 -11.75
N ASP A 228 2.43 21.70 -10.71
CA ASP A 228 1.81 23.04 -10.57
C ASP A 228 2.85 24.14 -10.37
N THR A 229 3.98 23.83 -9.73
CA THR A 229 5.06 24.81 -9.49
C THR A 229 5.99 24.94 -10.70
N LYS A 230 6.50 23.80 -11.21
CA LYS A 230 7.49 23.71 -12.30
C LYS A 230 7.26 22.44 -13.12
N PRO A 231 6.49 22.50 -14.23
CA PRO A 231 6.14 21.31 -15.01
C PRO A 231 7.35 20.63 -15.66
N GLU A 232 8.39 21.40 -16.06
CA GLU A 232 9.61 20.84 -16.65
C GLU A 232 10.32 19.83 -15.73
N ILE A 233 10.34 20.09 -14.43
CA ILE A 233 10.96 19.20 -13.44
C ILE A 233 10.14 17.92 -13.29
N ALA A 234 8.81 18.02 -13.29
CA ALA A 234 7.93 16.87 -13.20
C ALA A 234 8.10 15.92 -14.40
N ILE A 235 8.19 16.47 -15.61
CA ILE A 235 8.41 15.69 -16.84
C ILE A 235 9.79 15.02 -16.79
N GLY A 236 10.85 15.76 -16.43
CA GLY A 236 12.19 15.17 -16.31
C GLY A 236 12.29 14.08 -15.24
N LEU A 237 11.52 14.17 -14.15
CA LEU A 237 11.45 13.10 -13.13
C LEU A 237 10.73 11.85 -13.66
N ARG A 238 9.66 12.03 -14.43
CA ARG A 238 8.94 10.93 -15.09
C ARG A 238 9.83 10.22 -16.10
N GLU A 239 10.56 10.95 -16.94
CA GLU A 239 11.52 10.38 -17.89
C GLU A 239 12.68 9.67 -17.18
N ALA A 240 13.20 10.23 -16.09
CA ALA A 240 14.23 9.58 -15.28
C ALA A 240 13.74 8.26 -14.66
N TYR A 241 12.48 8.23 -14.21
CA TYR A 241 11.83 7.02 -13.73
C TYR A 241 11.66 6.00 -14.86
N GLU A 242 11.16 6.42 -16.03
CA GLU A 242 11.02 5.59 -17.24
C GLU A 242 12.33 4.88 -17.58
N HIS A 243 13.42 5.63 -17.72
CA HIS A 243 14.72 5.05 -18.08
C HIS A 243 15.26 4.11 -17.00
N THR A 244 15.00 4.41 -15.73
CA THR A 244 15.43 3.56 -14.62
C THR A 244 14.65 2.25 -14.60
N MET A 245 13.32 2.30 -14.80
CA MET A 245 12.48 1.11 -14.86
C MET A 245 12.72 0.28 -16.11
N LYS A 246 12.98 0.92 -17.26
CA LYS A 246 13.41 0.25 -18.49
C LYS A 246 14.67 -0.58 -18.25
N TRP A 247 15.65 -0.03 -17.54
CA TRP A 247 16.86 -0.76 -17.15
C TRP A 247 16.57 -1.86 -16.12
N TYR A 248 15.74 -1.56 -15.11
CA TYR A 248 15.37 -2.50 -14.05
C TYR A 248 14.74 -3.76 -14.64
N TYR A 249 13.61 -3.63 -15.33
CA TYR A 249 12.91 -4.79 -15.89
C TYR A 249 13.77 -5.53 -16.89
N LYS A 250 14.46 -4.83 -17.81
CA LYS A 250 15.38 -5.48 -18.75
C LYS A 250 16.44 -6.33 -18.04
N THR A 251 17.06 -5.82 -16.98
CA THR A 251 18.17 -6.51 -16.29
C THR A 251 17.67 -7.69 -15.47
N TYR A 252 16.59 -7.52 -14.70
CA TYR A 252 16.06 -8.58 -13.85
C TYR A 252 15.38 -9.67 -14.66
N PHE A 253 14.60 -9.32 -15.70
CA PHE A 253 14.02 -10.31 -16.59
C PHE A 253 15.09 -11.02 -17.44
N ALA A 254 16.17 -10.36 -17.86
CA ALA A 254 17.27 -11.07 -18.52
C ALA A 254 17.91 -12.15 -17.62
N ARG A 255 18.06 -11.86 -16.31
CA ARG A 255 18.51 -12.86 -15.32
C ARG A 255 17.48 -13.98 -15.16
N TYR A 256 16.19 -13.63 -15.10
CA TYR A 256 15.12 -14.61 -14.97
C TYR A 256 15.02 -15.52 -16.19
N ILE A 257 15.07 -14.96 -17.40
CA ILE A 257 15.14 -15.71 -18.66
C ILE A 257 16.32 -16.66 -18.64
N ARG A 258 17.51 -16.21 -18.21
CA ARG A 258 18.67 -17.09 -18.05
C ARG A 258 18.40 -18.24 -17.08
N SER A 259 17.77 -17.99 -15.94
CA SER A 259 17.39 -19.07 -15.00
C SER A 259 16.38 -20.06 -15.62
N LEU A 260 15.45 -19.57 -16.44
CA LEU A 260 14.51 -20.41 -17.18
C LEU A 260 15.18 -21.19 -18.32
N THR A 261 16.26 -20.69 -18.91
CA THR A 261 17.08 -21.45 -19.89
C THR A 261 17.88 -22.57 -19.23
N ILE A 262 18.26 -22.41 -17.96
CA ILE A 262 18.97 -23.43 -17.17
C ILE A 262 18.03 -24.56 -16.72
N LEU A 263 16.73 -24.26 -16.58
CA LEU A 263 15.71 -25.25 -16.22
C LEU A 263 15.79 -26.49 -17.12
N GLN A 264 15.76 -27.67 -16.52
CA GLN A 264 15.83 -28.92 -17.28
C GLN A 264 14.53 -29.17 -18.03
N TYR A 265 14.56 -29.06 -19.35
CA TYR A 265 13.45 -29.39 -20.22
C TYR A 265 13.54 -30.83 -20.73
N VAL A 266 12.40 -31.54 -20.71
CA VAL A 266 12.25 -32.84 -21.38
C VAL A 266 12.50 -32.65 -22.88
N GLN A 267 13.52 -33.31 -23.40
CA GLN A 267 13.88 -33.23 -24.82
C GLN A 267 12.95 -34.15 -25.62
N ILE A 268 12.09 -33.54 -26.44
CA ILE A 268 11.18 -34.25 -27.36
C ILE A 268 11.71 -34.04 -28.77
N ASP A 269 12.27 -35.11 -29.33
CA ASP A 269 12.88 -35.15 -30.64
C ASP A 269 11.96 -35.80 -31.69
N SER A 270 12.48 -36.04 -32.89
CA SER A 270 11.73 -36.65 -33.99
C SER A 270 11.26 -38.09 -33.73
N GLN A 271 11.72 -38.73 -32.65
CA GLN A 271 11.32 -40.10 -32.30
C GLN A 271 9.91 -40.15 -31.69
N TYR A 272 9.38 -39.02 -31.20
CA TYR A 272 8.03 -38.89 -30.65
C TYR A 272 6.96 -38.67 -31.74
N ALA A 273 7.11 -39.35 -32.87
CA ALA A 273 6.17 -39.32 -33.99
C ALA A 273 5.10 -40.41 -33.90
N LEU A 274 3.94 -40.15 -34.49
CA LEU A 274 2.90 -41.15 -34.71
C LEU A 274 3.47 -42.32 -35.54
N GLY A 275 3.29 -43.55 -35.05
CA GLY A 275 3.80 -44.76 -35.67
C GLY A 275 5.20 -45.18 -35.23
N GLN A 276 5.88 -44.44 -34.34
CA GLN A 276 7.11 -44.87 -33.67
C GLN A 276 6.78 -45.48 -32.30
N GLY A 277 7.62 -46.41 -31.82
CA GLY A 277 7.38 -47.14 -30.56
C GLY A 277 6.29 -48.22 -30.67
N LEU A 278 6.05 -48.70 -31.89
CA LEU A 278 5.20 -49.86 -32.19
C LEU A 278 6.08 -51.11 -32.36
N SER A 279 5.51 -52.31 -32.33
CA SER A 279 6.26 -53.58 -32.40
C SER A 279 7.10 -53.73 -33.68
N ASN A 280 6.76 -53.02 -34.76
CA ASN A 280 7.48 -52.98 -36.04
C ASN A 280 8.47 -51.81 -36.18
N THR A 281 8.36 -50.80 -35.33
CA THR A 281 9.12 -49.55 -35.35
C THR A 281 9.58 -49.21 -33.92
N SER A 282 10.08 -50.23 -33.23
CA SER A 282 10.63 -50.10 -31.88
C SER A 282 11.83 -49.15 -31.92
N VAL A 283 11.98 -48.31 -30.90
CA VAL A 283 13.14 -47.42 -30.81
C VAL A 283 14.41 -48.28 -30.71
N SER A 284 15.25 -48.25 -31.75
CA SER A 284 16.45 -49.08 -31.85
C SER A 284 17.49 -48.65 -30.80
N GLY A 285 17.51 -49.33 -29.66
CA GLY A 285 18.49 -49.11 -28.59
C GLY A 285 18.64 -50.23 -27.57
N SER A 286 18.05 -51.42 -27.76
CA SER A 286 17.95 -52.43 -26.68
C SER A 286 18.43 -53.85 -26.96
N TYR A 287 19.31 -54.07 -27.94
CA TYR A 287 19.91 -55.41 -28.14
C TYR A 287 21.45 -55.46 -28.10
N THR A 288 22.16 -54.33 -28.14
CA THR A 288 23.64 -54.34 -28.22
C THR A 288 24.36 -54.07 -26.88
N ASN A 289 23.65 -53.67 -25.81
CA ASN A 289 24.31 -53.29 -24.55
C ASN A 289 24.24 -54.33 -23.43
N TYR A 290 23.54 -55.45 -23.62
CA TYR A 290 23.56 -56.57 -22.65
C TYR A 290 24.85 -57.39 -22.70
N LEU A 291 25.69 -57.22 -23.73
CA LEU A 291 26.94 -57.98 -23.89
C LEU A 291 28.20 -57.27 -23.38
N TYR A 292 28.12 -55.99 -22.96
CA TYR A 292 29.28 -55.24 -22.46
C TYR A 292 29.24 -54.91 -20.96
N ALA A 293 28.22 -55.38 -20.23
CA ALA A 293 28.09 -55.19 -18.77
C ALA A 293 28.97 -56.14 -17.93
N SER A 294 30.20 -56.44 -18.37
CA SER A 294 31.20 -57.19 -17.58
C SER A 294 32.61 -56.58 -17.60
N GLY A 295 32.80 -55.39 -18.19
CA GLY A 295 34.06 -54.66 -18.13
C GLY A 295 33.91 -53.36 -17.35
N ARG A 296 34.30 -53.35 -16.07
CA ARG A 296 34.47 -52.11 -15.28
C ARG A 296 35.41 -51.15 -16.02
N THR A 297 34.95 -49.96 -16.37
CA THR A 297 35.83 -48.82 -16.64
C THR A 297 35.54 -47.70 -15.64
N LEU A 298 36.63 -47.25 -15.04
CA LEU A 298 36.70 -46.52 -13.77
C LEU A 298 37.14 -45.07 -14.06
N PHE A 299 36.44 -44.39 -14.99
CA PHE A 299 36.67 -42.98 -15.28
C PHE A 299 35.35 -42.28 -15.58
N GLY A 300 34.93 -41.44 -14.64
CA GLY A 300 33.78 -40.56 -14.77
C GLY A 300 34.08 -39.42 -15.74
N ALA A 301 33.39 -39.42 -16.88
CA ALA A 301 33.10 -38.21 -17.62
C ALA A 301 31.65 -37.84 -17.34
N GLN A 302 31.44 -36.60 -16.91
CA GLN A 302 30.13 -35.97 -16.83
C GLN A 302 29.56 -35.81 -18.24
N THR A 303 29.01 -36.88 -18.79
CA THR A 303 28.15 -36.81 -19.97
C THR A 303 26.72 -36.69 -19.48
N ALA A 304 26.02 -35.66 -19.96
CA ALA A 304 24.61 -35.41 -19.73
C ALA A 304 23.79 -36.71 -19.77
N PRO A 305 22.73 -36.85 -18.95
CA PRO A 305 21.87 -38.02 -19.03
C PRO A 305 21.22 -38.03 -20.42
N HIS A 306 21.76 -38.83 -21.33
CA HIS A 306 21.04 -39.24 -22.53
C HIS A 306 19.82 -40.03 -22.02
N HIS A 307 18.66 -39.36 -21.96
CA HIS A 307 17.40 -40.06 -21.80
C HIS A 307 17.22 -40.94 -23.02
N ASN A 308 17.48 -42.23 -22.87
CA ASN A 308 17.15 -43.21 -23.89
C ASN A 308 15.63 -43.17 -24.06
N VAL A 309 15.18 -42.80 -25.26
CA VAL A 309 13.75 -42.82 -25.61
C VAL A 309 13.30 -44.28 -25.57
N THR A 310 12.31 -44.55 -24.72
CA THR A 310 11.69 -45.87 -24.58
C THR A 310 10.27 -45.86 -25.13
N ASP A 311 9.76 -47.03 -25.50
CA ASP A 311 8.36 -47.16 -25.94
C ASP A 311 7.38 -46.70 -24.84
N GLU A 312 7.75 -46.87 -23.56
CA GLU A 312 6.98 -46.40 -22.41
C GLU A 312 6.98 -44.86 -22.32
N SER A 313 8.12 -44.19 -22.51
CA SER A 313 8.18 -42.72 -22.51
C SER A 313 7.39 -42.11 -23.68
N ILE A 314 7.34 -42.77 -24.84
CA ILE A 314 6.51 -42.35 -25.98
C ILE A 314 5.02 -42.49 -25.63
N ASN A 315 4.64 -43.59 -24.98
CA ASN A 315 3.25 -43.84 -24.58
C ASN A 315 2.76 -42.83 -23.54
N ASP A 316 3.60 -42.51 -22.56
CA ASP A 316 3.32 -41.50 -21.54
C ASP A 316 3.24 -40.09 -22.12
N TYR A 317 4.08 -39.76 -23.10
CA TYR A 317 4.03 -38.47 -23.80
C TYR A 317 2.66 -38.19 -24.45
N PHE A 318 2.03 -39.21 -25.05
CA PHE A 318 0.70 -39.06 -25.66
C PHE A 318 -0.44 -38.88 -24.65
N GLN A 319 -0.17 -39.02 -23.35
CA GLN A 319 -1.16 -38.83 -22.28
C GLN A 319 -1.00 -37.44 -21.63
N ILE A 320 -1.79 -36.46 -22.10
CA ILE A 320 -1.68 -35.06 -21.65
C ILE A 320 -2.27 -34.80 -20.26
N SER A 321 -2.99 -35.73 -19.63
CA SER A 321 -3.87 -35.40 -18.49
C SER A 321 -3.13 -34.71 -17.33
N LYS A 322 -1.90 -35.14 -17.01
CA LYS A 322 -1.07 -34.50 -15.97
C LYS A 322 -0.48 -33.14 -16.39
N ARG A 323 -0.26 -32.93 -17.70
CA ARG A 323 0.24 -31.67 -18.27
C ARG A 323 -0.88 -30.62 -18.37
N LEU A 324 -2.12 -31.08 -18.53
CA LEU A 324 -3.31 -30.23 -18.59
C LEU A 324 -3.63 -29.57 -17.25
N ASP A 325 -3.21 -30.18 -16.13
CA ASP A 325 -3.33 -29.60 -14.79
C ASP A 325 -2.70 -28.19 -14.70
N LEU A 326 -1.68 -27.89 -15.53
CA LEU A 326 -1.08 -26.56 -15.59
C LEU A 326 -2.02 -25.45 -16.11
N ILE A 327 -2.96 -25.82 -16.98
CA ILE A 327 -3.97 -24.91 -17.55
C ILE A 327 -5.21 -24.84 -16.64
N THR A 328 -5.58 -25.95 -15.99
CA THR A 328 -6.78 -26.04 -15.15
C THR A 328 -6.57 -25.64 -13.70
N GLN A 329 -5.36 -25.81 -13.15
CA GLN A 329 -5.02 -25.28 -11.83
C GLN A 329 -4.88 -23.77 -11.93
N GLU A 330 -5.68 -23.05 -11.15
CA GLU A 330 -5.59 -21.59 -10.94
C GLU A 330 -4.32 -21.18 -10.19
N ASP A 331 -3.25 -21.97 -10.24
CA ASP A 331 -1.95 -21.59 -9.69
C ASP A 331 -1.39 -20.44 -10.53
N ARG A 332 -1.65 -19.24 -10.02
CA ARG A 332 -1.10 -17.95 -10.46
C ARG A 332 0.31 -17.70 -9.92
N THR A 333 0.90 -18.67 -9.25
CA THR A 333 2.23 -18.50 -8.65
C THR A 333 3.31 -18.67 -9.71
N VAL A 334 4.12 -17.63 -9.88
CA VAL A 334 5.32 -17.65 -10.73
C VAL A 334 6.45 -18.37 -10.01
N MET A 335 7.17 -19.24 -10.73
CA MET A 335 8.38 -19.88 -10.26
C MET A 335 9.51 -18.86 -10.05
N VAL A 336 10.08 -18.82 -8.84
CA VAL A 336 11.20 -17.93 -8.52
C VAL A 336 12.49 -18.41 -9.19
N SER A 337 13.36 -17.49 -9.66
CA SER A 337 14.64 -17.82 -10.33
C SER A 337 15.50 -18.84 -9.59
N GLN A 338 15.60 -18.77 -8.27
CA GLN A 338 16.39 -19.71 -7.46
C GLN A 338 15.84 -21.13 -7.47
N ILE A 339 14.50 -21.25 -7.56
CA ILE A 339 13.82 -22.54 -7.67
C ILE A 339 14.02 -23.08 -9.08
N ALA A 340 13.93 -22.22 -10.11
CA ALA A 340 14.17 -22.61 -11.49
C ALA A 340 15.58 -23.18 -11.72
N GLU A 341 16.61 -22.59 -11.12
CA GLU A 341 18.00 -23.05 -11.26
C GLU A 341 18.30 -24.38 -10.54
N ASN A 342 17.64 -24.63 -9.40
CA ASN A 342 17.92 -25.79 -8.55
C ASN A 342 16.89 -26.91 -8.69
N ASN A 343 15.96 -26.83 -9.65
CA ASN A 343 14.90 -27.81 -9.79
C ASN A 343 15.47 -29.16 -10.29
N PRO A 344 15.36 -30.25 -9.52
CA PRO A 344 15.84 -31.57 -9.93
C PRO A 344 14.85 -32.29 -10.88
N ILE A 345 13.63 -31.77 -11.04
CA ILE A 345 12.56 -32.40 -11.83
C ILE A 345 12.62 -31.85 -13.26
N ALA A 346 12.62 -32.75 -14.24
CA ALA A 346 12.49 -32.38 -15.64
C ALA A 346 11.09 -31.82 -15.92
N ASN A 347 11.04 -30.63 -16.50
CA ASN A 347 9.81 -29.90 -16.80
C ASN A 347 9.53 -29.92 -18.30
N TYR A 348 8.28 -29.77 -18.70
CA TYR A 348 7.93 -29.55 -20.10
C TYR A 348 8.07 -28.07 -20.47
N LEU A 349 8.17 -27.79 -21.78
CA LEU A 349 8.44 -26.44 -22.29
C LEU A 349 7.37 -25.41 -21.86
N GLU A 350 6.12 -25.83 -21.75
CA GLU A 350 5.01 -24.96 -21.36
C GLU A 350 5.19 -24.34 -19.97
N ILE A 351 5.96 -24.98 -19.08
CA ILE A 351 6.24 -24.46 -17.74
C ILE A 351 7.12 -23.22 -17.86
N GLY A 352 8.17 -23.26 -18.68
CA GLY A 352 9.03 -22.10 -18.93
C GLY A 352 8.24 -20.96 -19.58
N PHE A 353 7.44 -21.28 -20.59
CA PHE A 353 6.59 -20.31 -21.28
C PHE A 353 5.56 -19.66 -20.36
N LYS A 354 4.80 -20.45 -19.57
CA LYS A 354 3.80 -19.95 -18.61
C LYS A 354 4.46 -19.02 -17.59
N ASN A 355 5.54 -19.47 -16.96
CA ASN A 355 6.19 -18.75 -15.87
C ASN A 355 6.78 -17.41 -16.32
N LEU A 356 7.31 -17.31 -17.55
CA LEU A 356 7.81 -16.05 -18.08
C LEU A 356 6.66 -15.07 -18.37
N ASN A 357 5.65 -15.52 -19.13
CA ASN A 357 4.58 -14.64 -19.59
C ASN A 357 3.63 -14.21 -18.46
N LEU A 358 3.39 -15.08 -17.48
CA LEU A 358 2.62 -14.73 -16.28
C LEU A 358 3.36 -13.69 -15.43
N ALA A 359 4.68 -13.86 -15.24
CA ALA A 359 5.50 -12.88 -14.52
C ALA A 359 5.49 -11.52 -15.20
N LEU A 360 5.56 -11.48 -16.54
CA LEU A 360 5.45 -10.24 -17.30
C LEU A 360 4.09 -9.59 -17.10
N LEU A 361 2.99 -10.35 -17.22
CA LEU A 361 1.64 -9.83 -17.01
C LEU A 361 1.47 -9.21 -15.62
N ASP A 362 1.90 -9.88 -14.56
CA ASP A 362 1.77 -9.38 -13.19
C ASP A 362 2.62 -8.12 -12.95
N ASN A 363 3.84 -8.07 -13.47
CA ASN A 363 4.70 -6.88 -13.34
C ASN A 363 4.18 -5.71 -14.18
N CYS A 364 3.67 -5.95 -15.40
CA CYS A 364 3.02 -4.93 -16.20
C CYS A 364 1.77 -4.39 -15.50
N THR A 365 0.99 -5.25 -14.83
CA THR A 365 -0.18 -4.85 -14.04
C THR A 365 0.22 -3.90 -12.91
N ALA A 366 1.21 -4.32 -12.10
CA ALA A 366 1.68 -3.53 -10.96
C ALA A 366 2.25 -2.17 -11.41
N GLU A 367 3.03 -2.16 -12.49
CA GLU A 367 3.59 -0.93 -13.04
C GLU A 367 2.49 -0.01 -13.59
N PHE A 368 1.51 -0.55 -14.31
CA PHE A 368 0.39 0.23 -14.83
C PHE A 368 -0.40 0.91 -13.72
N MET A 369 -0.73 0.17 -12.65
CA MET A 369 -1.42 0.72 -11.48
C MET A 369 -0.60 1.85 -10.85
N PHE A 370 0.69 1.62 -10.61
CA PHE A 370 1.57 2.65 -10.05
C PHE A 370 1.67 3.90 -10.93
N LEU A 371 1.86 3.74 -12.24
CA LEU A 371 1.96 4.87 -13.18
C LEU A 371 0.66 5.68 -13.22
N ASN A 372 -0.48 5.00 -13.23
CA ASN A 372 -1.80 5.64 -13.23
C ASN A 372 -2.10 6.34 -11.89
N ASP A 373 -1.58 5.84 -10.77
CA ASP A 373 -1.86 6.43 -9.47
C ASP A 373 -0.89 7.57 -9.14
N PHE A 374 0.41 7.41 -9.41
CA PHE A 374 1.44 8.39 -9.03
C PHE A 374 1.76 9.43 -10.11
N PHE A 375 1.86 9.02 -11.38
CA PHE A 375 2.34 9.88 -12.47
C PHE A 375 1.22 10.44 -13.36
N ARG A 376 -0.05 10.13 -13.06
CA ARG A 376 -1.18 10.65 -13.83
C ARG A 376 -1.35 12.14 -13.62
N LEU A 377 -1.24 12.88 -14.71
CA LEU A 377 -1.45 14.32 -14.75
C LEU A 377 -2.92 14.63 -15.11
N PRO A 378 -3.50 15.74 -14.63
CA PRO A 378 -4.88 16.12 -14.95
C PRO A 378 -5.14 16.30 -16.44
N ASN A 379 -4.12 16.70 -17.21
CA ASN A 379 -4.19 16.94 -18.65
C ASN A 379 -3.82 15.70 -19.49
N ASP A 380 -3.38 14.61 -18.87
CA ASP A 380 -2.95 13.41 -19.60
C ASP A 380 -4.18 12.62 -20.08
N LYS A 381 -4.35 12.56 -21.39
CA LYS A 381 -5.18 11.53 -22.03
C LYS A 381 -4.51 10.18 -21.72
N GLY A 382 -5.29 9.13 -21.42
CA GLY A 382 -4.78 7.82 -20.98
C GLY A 382 -3.69 7.20 -21.87
N ASP A 383 -3.58 7.65 -23.12
CA ASP A 383 -2.52 7.28 -24.07
C ASP A 383 -1.10 7.57 -23.59
N VAL A 384 -0.86 8.61 -22.78
CA VAL A 384 0.50 8.96 -22.34
C VAL A 384 1.05 7.89 -21.38
N ILE A 385 0.20 7.38 -20.48
CA ILE A 385 0.57 6.30 -19.55
C ILE A 385 0.80 4.99 -20.32
N ARG A 386 -0.04 4.70 -21.33
CA ARG A 386 0.17 3.56 -22.23
C ARG A 386 1.54 3.62 -22.93
N LYS A 387 1.91 4.78 -23.49
CA LYS A 387 3.21 4.97 -24.17
C LYS A 387 4.38 4.80 -23.20
N LEU A 388 4.25 5.36 -22.00
CA LEU A 388 5.26 5.21 -20.95
C LEU A 388 5.48 3.73 -20.59
N LEU A 389 4.40 2.99 -20.36
CA LEU A 389 4.46 1.57 -20.04
C LEU A 389 5.08 0.75 -21.18
N LEU A 390 4.69 1.03 -22.43
CA LEU A 390 5.31 0.44 -23.62
C LEU A 390 6.81 0.67 -23.65
N ASN A 391 7.27 1.92 -23.48
CA ASN A 391 8.70 2.24 -23.55
C ASN A 391 9.53 1.54 -22.46
N ILE A 392 8.93 1.31 -21.28
CA ILE A 392 9.56 0.59 -20.16
C ILE A 392 9.71 -0.90 -20.51
N PHE A 393 8.64 -1.53 -21.00
CA PHE A 393 8.60 -2.98 -21.20
C PHE A 393 9.07 -3.45 -22.57
N GLU A 394 9.13 -2.61 -23.59
CA GLU A 394 9.51 -2.96 -24.97
C GLU A 394 10.81 -3.80 -25.04
N PRO A 395 11.95 -3.41 -24.44
CA PRO A 395 13.16 -4.25 -24.48
C PRO A 395 13.01 -5.59 -23.74
N THR A 396 12.10 -5.64 -22.77
CA THR A 396 11.81 -6.85 -22.01
C THR A 396 10.94 -7.79 -22.83
N PHE A 397 9.96 -7.25 -23.56
CA PHE A 397 9.15 -7.99 -24.52
C PHE A 397 10.00 -8.56 -25.66
N ASP A 398 10.96 -7.81 -26.19
CA ASP A 398 11.89 -8.31 -27.20
C ASP A 398 12.69 -9.53 -26.71
N ASN A 399 13.28 -9.43 -25.51
CA ASN A 399 14.03 -10.54 -24.91
C ASN A 399 13.12 -11.77 -24.64
N ALA A 400 11.88 -11.53 -24.23
CA ALA A 400 10.92 -12.59 -23.97
C ALA A 400 10.44 -13.27 -25.28
N MET A 401 10.31 -12.50 -26.36
CA MET A 401 10.04 -13.02 -27.69
C MET A 401 11.20 -13.89 -28.19
N GLU A 402 12.44 -13.43 -28.00
CA GLU A 402 13.64 -14.21 -28.34
C GLU A 402 13.71 -15.52 -27.55
N PHE A 403 13.39 -15.49 -26.25
CA PHE A 403 13.30 -16.69 -25.43
C PHE A 403 12.27 -17.68 -25.99
N THR A 404 11.08 -17.24 -26.39
CA THR A 404 10.09 -18.13 -27.01
C THR A 404 10.63 -18.74 -28.31
N VAL A 405 11.29 -17.96 -29.17
CA VAL A 405 11.93 -18.48 -30.39
C VAL A 405 12.94 -19.57 -30.08
N GLN A 406 13.78 -19.37 -29.06
CA GLN A 406 14.76 -20.36 -28.61
C GLN A 406 14.07 -21.62 -28.05
N LEU A 407 13.02 -21.45 -27.24
CA LEU A 407 12.26 -22.54 -26.62
C LEU A 407 11.57 -23.44 -27.65
N ILE A 408 11.02 -22.85 -28.71
CA ILE A 408 10.28 -23.60 -29.76
C ILE A 408 11.16 -24.03 -30.94
N GLY A 409 12.40 -23.54 -31.02
CA GLY A 409 13.27 -23.74 -32.18
C GLY A 409 13.49 -25.21 -32.50
N THR A 410 14.03 -25.98 -31.55
CA THR A 410 14.45 -27.37 -31.72
C THR A 410 13.41 -28.41 -31.31
N THR A 411 12.30 -28.00 -30.70
CA THR A 411 11.30 -28.94 -30.16
C THR A 411 10.44 -29.60 -31.24
N PHE A 412 10.11 -30.87 -31.03
CA PHE A 412 9.08 -31.63 -31.75
C PHE A 412 7.80 -31.85 -30.92
N ASP A 413 7.69 -31.19 -29.76
CA ASP A 413 6.55 -31.29 -28.86
C ASP A 413 5.33 -30.50 -29.34
N ILE A 414 4.46 -31.16 -30.11
CA ILE A 414 3.20 -30.58 -30.59
C ILE A 414 2.27 -30.18 -29.43
N PHE A 415 2.27 -30.95 -28.34
CA PHE A 415 1.41 -30.71 -27.20
C PHE A 415 1.88 -29.54 -26.36
N GLY A 416 3.18 -29.42 -26.10
CA GLY A 416 3.77 -28.30 -25.36
C GLY A 416 3.56 -26.98 -26.08
N VAL A 417 3.69 -26.96 -27.42
CA VAL A 417 3.38 -25.78 -28.23
C VAL A 417 1.89 -25.44 -28.16
N LEU A 418 1.00 -26.43 -28.27
CA LEU A 418 -0.43 -26.19 -28.18
C LEU A 418 -0.87 -25.72 -26.78
N ILE A 419 -0.30 -26.29 -25.71
CA ILE A 419 -0.52 -25.82 -24.34
C ILE A 419 -0.04 -24.38 -24.21
N SER A 420 1.13 -24.03 -24.75
CA SER A 420 1.65 -22.66 -24.72
C SER A 420 0.72 -21.66 -25.43
N ILE A 421 0.11 -22.07 -26.55
CA ILE A 421 -0.95 -21.28 -27.23
C ILE A 421 -2.14 -21.08 -26.30
N ARG A 422 -2.62 -22.14 -25.62
CA ARG A 422 -3.74 -22.03 -24.68
C ARG A 422 -3.41 -21.15 -23.48
N VAL A 423 -2.18 -21.22 -22.96
CA VAL A 423 -1.69 -20.32 -21.91
C VAL A 423 -1.69 -18.88 -22.40
N ALA A 424 -1.19 -18.60 -23.62
CA ALA A 424 -1.19 -17.26 -24.19
C ALA A 424 -2.60 -16.67 -24.29
N HIS A 425 -3.58 -17.42 -24.81
CA HIS A 425 -4.98 -16.96 -24.86
C HIS A 425 -5.56 -16.70 -23.46
N ARG A 426 -5.25 -17.55 -22.47
CA ARG A 426 -5.70 -17.34 -21.09
C ARG A 426 -5.11 -16.05 -20.50
N LEU A 427 -3.84 -15.77 -20.77
CA LEU A 427 -3.19 -14.53 -20.36
C LEU A 427 -3.77 -13.31 -21.09
N GLN A 428 -4.19 -13.44 -22.35
CA GLN A 428 -4.91 -12.37 -23.06
C GLN A 428 -6.25 -12.06 -22.40
N PHE A 429 -7.02 -13.09 -22.07
CA PHE A 429 -8.29 -12.91 -21.34
C PHE A 429 -8.06 -12.22 -19.99
N GLU A 430 -7.03 -12.63 -19.25
CA GLU A 430 -6.67 -12.03 -17.98
C GLU A 430 -6.19 -10.57 -18.15
N ALA A 431 -5.42 -10.27 -19.18
CA ALA A 431 -4.98 -8.92 -19.51
C ALA A 431 -6.16 -7.99 -19.84
N GLN A 432 -7.13 -8.47 -20.62
CA GLN A 432 -8.36 -7.75 -20.94
C GLN A 432 -9.21 -7.49 -19.69
N HIS A 433 -9.36 -8.49 -18.82
CA HIS A 433 -10.07 -8.34 -17.55
C HIS A 433 -9.39 -7.30 -16.64
N ARG A 434 -8.05 -7.26 -16.61
CA ARG A 434 -7.27 -6.27 -15.85
C ARG A 434 -7.16 -4.91 -16.57
N GLN A 435 -7.65 -4.79 -17.80
CA GLN A 435 -7.57 -3.60 -18.67
C GLN A 435 -6.15 -3.03 -18.84
N ILE A 436 -5.15 -3.91 -18.97
CA ILE A 436 -3.75 -3.49 -19.06
C ILE A 436 -3.46 -3.04 -20.50
N PRO A 437 -3.16 -1.76 -20.73
CA PRO A 437 -2.79 -1.32 -22.07
C PRO A 437 -1.38 -1.81 -22.38
N CYS A 438 -1.13 -2.33 -23.59
CA CYS A 438 0.18 -2.72 -24.16
C CYS A 438 0.54 -4.21 -24.24
N ILE A 439 -0.03 -5.06 -23.39
CA ILE A 439 0.38 -6.47 -23.36
C ILE A 439 -0.29 -7.32 -24.44
N ASP A 440 -1.43 -6.85 -24.97
CA ASP A 440 -2.16 -7.53 -26.04
C ASP A 440 -1.28 -7.73 -27.29
N ASP A 441 -0.65 -6.66 -27.76
CA ASP A 441 0.24 -6.69 -28.95
C ASP A 441 1.40 -7.68 -28.76
N TYR A 442 1.94 -7.77 -27.54
CA TYR A 442 3.00 -8.72 -27.19
C TYR A 442 2.50 -10.16 -27.21
N LEU A 443 1.34 -10.45 -26.60
CA LEU A 443 0.74 -11.79 -26.57
C LEU A 443 0.29 -12.23 -27.96
N ASP A 444 -0.22 -11.32 -28.79
CA ASP A 444 -0.48 -11.59 -30.21
C ASP A 444 0.81 -11.94 -30.95
N GLY A 445 1.91 -11.23 -30.67
CA GLY A 445 3.24 -11.58 -31.16
C GLY A 445 3.67 -13.01 -30.79
N GLN A 446 3.39 -13.45 -29.55
CA GLN A 446 3.66 -14.82 -29.11
C GLN A 446 2.86 -15.84 -29.94
N LEU A 447 1.58 -15.56 -30.20
CA LEU A 447 0.73 -16.43 -31.03
C LEU A 447 1.22 -16.49 -32.48
N ILE A 448 1.68 -15.38 -33.05
CA ILE A 448 2.26 -15.30 -34.40
C ILE A 448 3.51 -16.20 -34.52
N LEU A 449 4.26 -16.43 -33.45
CA LEU A 449 5.36 -17.40 -33.44
C LEU A 449 4.88 -18.85 -33.26
N LEU A 450 3.94 -19.08 -32.35
CA LEU A 450 3.54 -20.41 -31.92
C LEU A 450 2.69 -21.13 -32.99
N TRP A 451 1.74 -20.45 -33.64
CA TRP A 451 0.85 -21.07 -34.62
C TRP A 451 1.58 -21.64 -35.84
N PRO A 452 2.51 -20.92 -36.49
CA PRO A 452 3.29 -21.49 -37.60
C PRO A 452 4.14 -22.68 -37.17
N LYS A 453 4.72 -22.64 -35.96
CA LYS A 453 5.47 -23.79 -35.42
C LYS A 453 4.55 -24.99 -35.21
N PHE A 454 3.36 -24.78 -34.64
CA PHE A 454 2.36 -25.83 -34.48
C PHE A 454 2.00 -26.47 -35.82
N GLN A 455 1.73 -25.68 -36.87
CA GLN A 455 1.43 -26.22 -38.20
C GLN A 455 2.57 -27.07 -38.76
N LYS A 456 3.83 -26.63 -38.64
CA LYS A 456 5.00 -27.42 -39.03
C LYS A 456 5.08 -28.77 -38.30
N LEU A 457 4.72 -28.80 -37.01
CA LEU A 457 4.69 -30.04 -36.23
C LEU A 457 3.54 -30.95 -36.68
N VAL A 458 2.37 -30.40 -37.02
CA VAL A 458 1.26 -31.17 -37.60
C VAL A 458 1.67 -31.73 -38.97
N ASP A 459 2.36 -30.96 -39.81
CA ASP A 459 2.88 -31.41 -41.10
C ASP A 459 3.84 -32.59 -40.91
N PHE A 460 4.78 -32.46 -39.97
CA PHE A 460 5.70 -33.53 -39.59
C PHE A 460 4.95 -34.80 -39.15
N GLN A 461 3.95 -34.68 -38.27
CA GLN A 461 3.16 -35.83 -37.82
C GLN A 461 2.38 -36.50 -38.97
N CYS A 462 1.80 -35.71 -39.88
CA CYS A 462 1.15 -36.21 -41.09
C CYS A 462 2.12 -36.97 -42.01
N GLU A 463 3.33 -36.44 -42.21
CA GLU A 463 4.36 -37.09 -43.02
C GLU A 463 4.84 -38.40 -42.41
N GLN A 464 5.10 -38.40 -41.10
CA GLN A 464 5.50 -39.61 -40.37
C GLN A 464 4.42 -40.67 -40.45
N LEU A 465 3.16 -40.28 -40.22
CA LEU A 465 2.00 -41.15 -40.34
C LEU A 465 1.93 -41.77 -41.75
N ARG A 466 2.05 -40.98 -42.83
CA ARG A 466 2.06 -41.48 -44.22
C ARG A 466 3.21 -42.45 -44.53
N SER A 467 4.33 -42.33 -43.83
CA SER A 467 5.51 -43.20 -43.99
C SER A 467 5.43 -44.50 -43.19
N VAL A 468 4.43 -44.66 -42.31
CA VAL A 468 4.26 -45.87 -41.49
C VAL A 468 4.09 -47.10 -42.39
N SER A 469 4.81 -48.17 -42.05
CA SER A 469 4.71 -49.44 -42.78
C SER A 469 3.32 -50.05 -42.61
N ILE A 470 2.73 -50.47 -43.74
CA ILE A 470 1.40 -51.09 -43.76
C ILE A 470 1.51 -52.46 -43.06
N THR A 471 0.93 -52.58 -41.87
CA THR A 471 0.98 -53.79 -41.04
C THR A 471 -0.41 -54.18 -40.54
N THR A 472 -0.51 -55.37 -39.97
CA THR A 472 -1.72 -55.87 -39.29
C THR A 472 -1.38 -56.20 -37.83
N ASN A 473 -0.42 -55.47 -37.26
CA ASN A 473 0.07 -55.72 -35.92
C ASN A 473 -0.96 -55.25 -34.91
N VAL A 474 -1.12 -56.03 -33.85
CA VAL A 474 -2.18 -55.87 -32.88
C VAL A 474 -1.60 -55.33 -31.57
N ALA A 475 -2.34 -54.43 -30.91
CA ALA A 475 -1.94 -53.87 -29.61
C ALA A 475 -1.57 -54.97 -28.61
N LEU A 476 -0.37 -54.88 -28.04
CA LEU A 476 0.06 -55.73 -26.94
C LEU A 476 -0.79 -55.42 -25.69
N VAL A 477 -1.75 -56.30 -25.40
CA VAL A 477 -2.52 -56.25 -24.16
C VAL A 477 -1.73 -56.98 -23.07
N ARG A 478 -1.33 -56.27 -22.00
CA ARG A 478 -0.64 -56.88 -20.84
C ARG A 478 -1.49 -58.06 -20.32
N GLY A 479 -0.97 -59.28 -20.43
CA GLY A 479 -1.62 -60.51 -19.95
C GLY A 479 -2.34 -61.34 -21.01
N ALA A 480 -2.40 -60.93 -22.27
CA ALA A 480 -2.93 -61.74 -23.37
C ALA A 480 -1.79 -62.54 -24.03
N GLY A 481 -1.96 -63.87 -24.15
CA GLY A 481 -1.02 -64.75 -24.86
C GLY A 481 -0.94 -64.43 -26.36
N ASN A 482 0.08 -64.96 -27.03
CA ASN A 482 0.51 -64.75 -28.43
C ASN A 482 -0.53 -65.01 -29.55
N THR A 483 -1.83 -65.10 -29.26
CA THR A 483 -2.89 -65.30 -30.24
C THR A 483 -3.76 -64.05 -30.32
N SER A 484 -3.26 -63.02 -30.98
CA SER A 484 -4.01 -61.78 -31.22
C SER A 484 -4.52 -61.74 -32.65
N ASP A 485 -5.79 -62.11 -32.85
CA ASP A 485 -6.46 -61.98 -34.14
C ASP A 485 -6.67 -60.48 -34.47
N PRO A 486 -6.13 -59.97 -35.59
CA PRO A 486 -6.32 -58.58 -36.01
C PRO A 486 -7.78 -58.19 -36.24
N LEU A 487 -8.69 -59.15 -36.34
CA LEU A 487 -10.14 -58.89 -36.47
C LEU A 487 -10.82 -58.57 -35.15
N VAL A 488 -10.28 -59.03 -34.01
CA VAL A 488 -10.92 -58.92 -32.68
C VAL A 488 -10.23 -57.88 -31.80
N THR A 489 -8.96 -57.60 -32.06
CA THR A 489 -8.15 -56.70 -31.24
C THR A 489 -7.64 -55.53 -32.09
N PRO A 490 -7.70 -54.28 -31.60
CA PRO A 490 -7.32 -53.11 -32.37
C PRO A 490 -5.83 -53.09 -32.73
N HIS A 491 -5.52 -52.44 -33.84
CA HIS A 491 -4.17 -52.24 -34.34
C HIS A 491 -3.36 -51.34 -33.37
N GLU A 492 -2.05 -51.59 -33.24
CA GLU A 492 -1.20 -50.83 -32.30
C GLU A 492 -1.24 -49.31 -32.59
N LEU A 493 -1.15 -48.94 -33.88
CA LEU A 493 -1.30 -47.56 -34.35
C LEU A 493 -2.66 -46.94 -33.97
N THR A 494 -3.75 -47.72 -33.98
CA THR A 494 -5.08 -47.23 -33.59
C THR A 494 -5.13 -46.87 -32.10
N VAL A 495 -4.46 -47.64 -31.25
CA VAL A 495 -4.36 -47.35 -29.81
C VAL A 495 -3.54 -46.09 -29.56
N GLN A 496 -2.41 -45.92 -30.26
CA GLN A 496 -1.57 -44.72 -30.16
C GLN A 496 -2.30 -43.48 -30.70
N PHE A 497 -2.91 -43.58 -31.89
CA PHE A 497 -3.68 -42.50 -32.50
C PHE A 497 -4.87 -42.09 -31.63
N SER A 498 -5.57 -43.05 -31.00
CA SER A 498 -6.64 -42.75 -30.06
C SER A 498 -6.16 -41.88 -28.89
N LYS A 499 -5.03 -42.21 -28.26
CA LYS A 499 -4.43 -41.40 -27.19
C LYS A 499 -4.05 -40.00 -27.68
N PHE A 500 -3.42 -39.92 -28.84
CA PHE A 500 -3.03 -38.65 -29.46
C PHE A 500 -4.24 -37.75 -29.76
N LEU A 501 -5.27 -38.30 -30.41
CA LEU A 501 -6.52 -37.61 -30.75
C LEU A 501 -7.24 -37.14 -29.49
N LEU A 502 -7.35 -38.00 -28.48
CA LEU A 502 -7.93 -37.66 -27.18
C LEU A 502 -7.22 -36.47 -26.53
N SER A 503 -5.89 -36.46 -26.57
CA SER A 503 -5.08 -35.37 -26.01
C SER A 503 -5.29 -34.04 -26.77
N LEU A 504 -5.37 -34.06 -28.10
CA LEU A 504 -5.71 -32.87 -28.89
C LEU A 504 -7.12 -32.35 -28.59
N LEU A 505 -8.10 -33.25 -28.47
CA LEU A 505 -9.49 -32.88 -28.18
C LEU A 505 -9.68 -32.36 -26.76
N LYS A 506 -8.95 -32.88 -25.78
CA LYS A 506 -8.92 -32.31 -24.42
C LYS A 506 -8.40 -30.87 -24.42
N LEU A 507 -7.38 -30.58 -25.23
CA LEU A 507 -6.83 -29.22 -25.37
C LEU A 507 -7.74 -28.27 -26.17
N SER A 508 -8.61 -28.78 -27.04
CA SER A 508 -9.65 -27.94 -27.69
C SER A 508 -10.79 -27.59 -26.74
N LEU A 509 -11.11 -28.45 -25.77
CA LEU A 509 -12.19 -28.24 -24.81
C LEU A 509 -11.94 -27.14 -23.77
N THR A 510 -10.68 -26.77 -23.58
CA THR A 510 -10.27 -25.91 -22.46
C THR A 510 -10.48 -24.41 -22.74
N HIS A 511 -10.74 -24.02 -23.99
CA HIS A 511 -10.87 -22.63 -24.41
C HIS A 511 -12.25 -22.36 -25.03
N LYS A 512 -13.27 -22.15 -24.17
CA LYS A 512 -14.68 -22.10 -24.59
C LYS A 512 -15.22 -20.72 -24.96
N GLU A 513 -14.48 -19.62 -24.73
CA GLU A 513 -15.14 -18.32 -24.57
C GLU A 513 -14.94 -17.29 -25.69
N LEU A 514 -13.99 -17.42 -26.64
CA LEU A 514 -13.60 -16.25 -27.44
C LEU A 514 -13.32 -16.44 -28.95
N LEU A 515 -13.34 -17.65 -29.52
CA LEU A 515 -13.00 -17.85 -30.93
C LEU A 515 -13.98 -18.79 -31.63
N ASP A 516 -14.28 -18.49 -32.90
CA ASP A 516 -14.98 -19.42 -33.79
C ASP A 516 -14.15 -20.71 -33.88
N GLU A 517 -14.67 -21.82 -33.35
CA GLU A 517 -13.98 -23.11 -33.31
C GLU A 517 -13.52 -23.57 -34.69
N ARG A 518 -14.19 -23.13 -35.77
CA ARG A 518 -13.82 -23.45 -37.16
C ARG A 518 -12.69 -22.60 -37.69
N ALA A 519 -12.49 -21.39 -37.16
CA ALA A 519 -11.44 -20.48 -37.61
C ALA A 519 -10.06 -20.86 -37.05
N GLU A 520 -10.01 -21.69 -36.01
CA GLU A 520 -8.74 -22.10 -35.43
C GLU A 520 -7.97 -23.06 -36.37
N PRO A 521 -6.64 -22.86 -36.50
CA PRO A 521 -5.79 -23.79 -37.24
C PRO A 521 -5.85 -25.22 -36.68
N LEU A 522 -6.15 -25.38 -35.38
CA LEU A 522 -6.30 -26.68 -34.72
C LEU A 522 -7.40 -27.54 -35.36
N PHE A 523 -8.55 -26.95 -35.71
CA PHE A 523 -9.69 -27.66 -36.32
C PHE A 523 -9.25 -28.38 -37.61
N HIS A 524 -8.58 -27.64 -38.49
CA HIS A 524 -8.09 -28.12 -39.76
C HIS A 524 -6.99 -29.16 -39.58
N SER A 525 -6.08 -28.95 -38.62
CA SER A 525 -5.02 -29.90 -38.29
C SER A 525 -5.56 -31.24 -37.79
N ILE A 526 -6.59 -31.26 -36.94
CA ILE A 526 -7.21 -32.50 -36.44
C ILE A 526 -7.84 -33.29 -37.59
N ASN A 527 -8.62 -32.62 -38.46
CA ASN A 527 -9.24 -33.27 -39.61
C ASN A 527 -8.19 -33.86 -40.56
N ARG A 528 -7.11 -33.13 -40.85
CA ARG A 528 -6.05 -33.60 -41.74
C ARG A 528 -5.32 -34.84 -41.19
N ILE A 529 -4.95 -34.85 -39.91
CA ILE A 529 -4.29 -36.03 -39.30
C ILE A 529 -5.27 -37.22 -39.29
N ARG A 530 -6.57 -36.98 -39.02
CA ARG A 530 -7.59 -38.04 -39.09
C ARG A 530 -7.69 -38.64 -40.49
N ASP A 531 -7.77 -37.83 -41.53
CA ASP A 531 -7.92 -38.30 -42.91
C ASP A 531 -6.69 -39.11 -43.37
N ASP A 532 -5.47 -38.69 -42.97
CA ASP A 532 -4.23 -39.45 -43.18
C ASP A 532 -4.27 -40.81 -42.45
N PHE A 533 -4.75 -40.84 -41.20
CA PHE A 533 -4.91 -42.06 -40.40
C PHE A 533 -5.91 -43.03 -41.05
N GLU A 534 -7.08 -42.55 -41.46
CA GLU A 534 -8.11 -43.36 -42.14
C GLU A 534 -7.58 -43.96 -43.45
N THR A 535 -6.79 -43.18 -44.20
CA THR A 535 -6.13 -43.65 -45.43
C THR A 535 -5.19 -44.83 -45.16
N ILE A 536 -4.42 -44.79 -44.07
CA ILE A 536 -3.50 -45.88 -43.70
C ILE A 536 -4.27 -47.09 -43.19
N MET A 537 -5.27 -46.89 -42.33
CA MET A 537 -6.11 -47.98 -41.84
C MET A 537 -6.83 -48.71 -42.98
N THR A 538 -7.28 -47.98 -44.00
CA THR A 538 -7.85 -48.54 -45.24
C THR A 538 -6.82 -49.32 -46.06
N LYS A 539 -5.53 -48.93 -46.04
CA LYS A 539 -4.46 -49.72 -46.68
C LYS A 539 -4.14 -50.98 -45.88
N CYS A 540 -4.16 -50.90 -44.55
CA CYS A 540 -3.93 -52.04 -43.66
C CYS A 540 -5.07 -53.08 -43.76
N SER A 541 -6.32 -52.65 -43.88
CA SER A 541 -7.49 -53.54 -43.98
C SER A 541 -7.41 -54.49 -45.19
N LYS A 542 -6.85 -54.02 -46.32
CA LYS A 542 -6.64 -54.82 -47.54
C LYS A 542 -5.68 -56.01 -47.35
N LYS A 543 -4.90 -56.05 -46.27
CA LYS A 543 -4.02 -57.19 -45.93
C LYS A 543 -4.72 -58.25 -45.07
N THR A 544 -5.92 -57.98 -44.57
CA THR A 544 -6.68 -58.89 -43.70
C THR A 544 -7.71 -59.69 -44.50
N LYS A 545 -8.19 -60.80 -43.91
CA LYS A 545 -9.21 -61.67 -44.55
C LYS A 545 -10.56 -60.96 -44.71
N ASN A 546 -10.94 -60.14 -43.73
CA ASN A 546 -12.19 -59.37 -43.72
C ASN A 546 -11.85 -57.90 -43.44
N ALA A 547 -11.77 -57.10 -44.50
CA ALA A 547 -11.40 -55.69 -44.40
C ALA A 547 -12.40 -54.87 -43.56
N ASP A 548 -13.71 -55.13 -43.70
CA ASP A 548 -14.77 -54.37 -43.03
C ASP A 548 -14.79 -54.63 -41.52
N MET A 549 -14.60 -55.89 -41.11
CA MET A 549 -14.49 -56.26 -39.69
C MET A 549 -13.24 -55.62 -39.05
N PHE A 550 -12.11 -55.63 -39.75
CA PHE A 550 -10.89 -54.95 -39.27
C PHE A 550 -11.12 -53.45 -39.06
N LEU A 551 -11.73 -52.76 -40.03
CA LEU A 551 -12.02 -51.33 -39.91
C LEU A 551 -13.03 -51.05 -38.78
N THR A 552 -14.07 -51.87 -38.66
CA THR A 552 -15.07 -51.76 -37.59
C THR A 552 -14.43 -51.87 -36.21
N THR A 553 -13.59 -52.88 -35.98
CA THR A 553 -12.91 -53.06 -34.68
C THR A 553 -12.03 -51.85 -34.32
N ASN A 554 -11.31 -51.29 -35.28
CA ASN A 554 -10.44 -50.14 -35.05
C ASN A 554 -11.20 -48.83 -34.82
N TYR A 555 -12.21 -48.53 -35.64
CA TYR A 555 -13.03 -47.33 -35.46
C TYR A 555 -13.91 -47.42 -34.20
N MET A 556 -14.37 -48.62 -33.84
CA MET A 556 -15.13 -48.87 -32.61
C MET A 556 -14.26 -48.62 -31.38
N TYR A 557 -12.98 -49.01 -31.42
CA TYR A 557 -12.04 -48.69 -30.34
C TYR A 557 -11.88 -47.18 -30.15
N ILE A 558 -11.67 -46.42 -31.23
CA ILE A 558 -11.54 -44.95 -31.16
C ILE A 558 -12.83 -44.32 -30.61
N TYR A 559 -13.98 -44.75 -31.12
CA TYR A 559 -15.28 -44.26 -30.68
C TYR A 559 -15.53 -44.53 -29.19
N ASN A 560 -15.26 -45.76 -28.72
CA ASN A 560 -15.40 -46.12 -27.31
C ASN A 560 -14.43 -45.33 -26.42
N ALA A 561 -13.18 -45.13 -26.86
CA ALA A 561 -12.19 -44.34 -26.12
C ALA A 561 -12.61 -42.87 -26.00
N LEU A 562 -13.17 -42.29 -27.06
CA LEU A 562 -13.77 -40.94 -27.05
C LEU A 562 -14.95 -40.88 -26.07
N GLN A 563 -15.86 -41.84 -26.14
CA GLN A 563 -17.02 -41.88 -25.25
C GLN A 563 -16.60 -41.99 -23.79
N GLN A 564 -15.67 -42.91 -23.45
CA GLN A 564 -15.15 -43.08 -22.09
C GLN A 564 -14.45 -41.83 -21.54
N SER A 565 -13.64 -41.15 -22.35
CA SER A 565 -12.90 -39.97 -21.90
C SER A 565 -13.80 -38.75 -21.70
N PHE A 566 -14.94 -38.65 -22.38
CA PHE A 566 -15.84 -37.49 -22.31
C PHE A 566 -17.17 -37.78 -21.60
N LEU A 567 -17.39 -39.01 -21.13
CA LEU A 567 -18.53 -39.45 -20.32
C LEU A 567 -18.66 -38.69 -18.98
N ARG A 568 -17.60 -38.05 -18.49
CA ARG A 568 -17.55 -37.28 -17.22
C ARG A 568 -17.42 -35.77 -17.41
N ALA A 569 -17.44 -35.26 -18.64
CA ALA A 569 -17.38 -33.82 -18.88
C ALA A 569 -18.77 -33.20 -18.70
N ASP A 570 -19.12 -32.85 -17.46
CA ASP A 570 -20.35 -32.15 -17.05
C ASP A 570 -20.47 -30.71 -17.61
N SER A 571 -20.20 -30.51 -18.90
CA SER A 571 -20.32 -29.18 -19.53
C SER A 571 -21.46 -29.18 -20.55
N GLU A 572 -22.45 -28.32 -20.33
CA GLU A 572 -23.77 -28.24 -20.99
C GLU A 572 -23.76 -28.08 -22.54
N LYS A 573 -22.59 -28.03 -23.18
CA LYS A 573 -22.43 -28.06 -24.65
C LYS A 573 -21.15 -28.82 -25.02
N GLU A 574 -21.30 -29.92 -25.76
CA GLU A 574 -20.18 -30.59 -26.42
C GLU A 574 -19.61 -29.67 -27.52
N PRO A 575 -18.28 -29.56 -27.68
CA PRO A 575 -17.68 -28.73 -28.71
C PRO A 575 -17.99 -29.31 -30.10
N LEU A 576 -18.04 -28.44 -31.10
CA LEU A 576 -18.45 -28.80 -32.45
C LEU A 576 -17.52 -29.86 -33.04
N ILE A 577 -16.21 -29.73 -32.84
CA ILE A 577 -15.19 -30.70 -33.27
C ILE A 577 -15.48 -32.10 -32.73
N LEU A 578 -15.83 -32.20 -31.44
CA LEU A 578 -16.10 -33.50 -30.82
C LEU A 578 -17.38 -34.12 -31.39
N SER A 579 -18.43 -33.32 -31.58
CA SER A 579 -19.68 -33.80 -32.16
C SER A 579 -19.52 -34.24 -33.62
N GLU A 580 -18.75 -33.49 -34.42
CA GLU A 580 -18.46 -33.84 -35.82
C GLU A 580 -17.64 -35.13 -35.91
N ILE A 581 -16.61 -35.29 -35.08
CA ILE A 581 -15.80 -36.52 -35.05
C ILE A 581 -16.62 -37.73 -34.58
N LYS A 582 -17.45 -37.58 -33.55
CA LYS A 582 -18.37 -38.64 -33.09
C LYS A 582 -19.34 -39.05 -34.19
N THR A 583 -19.93 -38.07 -34.90
CA THR A 583 -20.86 -38.31 -36.00
C THR A 583 -20.18 -38.95 -37.21
N HIS A 584 -18.95 -38.56 -37.50
CA HIS A 584 -18.14 -39.15 -38.57
C HIS A 584 -17.80 -40.62 -38.26
N LEU A 585 -17.31 -40.90 -37.05
CA LEU A 585 -17.00 -42.27 -36.62
C LEU A 585 -18.26 -43.16 -36.56
N SER A 586 -19.41 -42.62 -36.14
CA SER A 586 -20.66 -43.39 -36.14
C SER A 586 -21.12 -43.75 -37.55
N ARG A 587 -20.99 -42.82 -38.51
CA ARG A 587 -21.29 -43.09 -39.93
C ARG A 587 -20.35 -44.14 -40.53
N LEU A 588 -19.07 -44.11 -40.17
CA LEU A 588 -18.13 -45.15 -40.60
C LEU A 588 -18.49 -46.51 -40.01
N LEU A 589 -18.87 -46.57 -38.73
CA LEU A 589 -19.33 -47.81 -38.09
C LEU A 589 -20.60 -48.37 -38.74
N GLU A 590 -21.57 -47.53 -39.08
CA GLU A 590 -22.77 -47.94 -39.84
C GLU A 590 -22.44 -48.45 -41.25
N ALA A 591 -21.41 -47.89 -41.89
CA ALA A 591 -20.99 -48.29 -43.24
C ALA A 591 -20.28 -49.65 -43.26
N TYR A 592 -19.46 -49.96 -42.24
CA TYR A 592 -18.64 -51.18 -42.19
C TYR A 592 -19.25 -52.32 -41.34
N SER A 593 -20.32 -52.07 -40.58
CA SER A 593 -21.03 -53.10 -39.79
C SER A 593 -22.07 -53.90 -40.58
N ARG A 594 -22.22 -53.62 -41.88
CA ARG A 594 -23.02 -54.40 -42.84
C ARG A 594 -22.18 -55.49 -43.46
#